data_AF-A0A174AHH8-F1
#
_entry.id   AF-A0A174AHH8-F1
#
_cell.length_a   1.000
_cell.length_b   1.000
_cell.length_c   1.000
_cell.angle_alpha   90.00
_cell.angle_beta   90.00
_cell.angle_gamma   90.00
#
_symmetry.space_group_name_H-M   'P 1'
#
loop_
_entity.id
_entity.type
_entity.pdbx_description
1 polymer ?
#
loop_
_entity_poly.entity_id
_entity_poly.type
_entity_poly.pdbx_seq_one_letter_code
_entity_poly.pdbx_strand_id
1 'polypeptide(L)'
;MYCKKCGKELPDNSKFCSACGTAQPKVINSNKSSESKNKNKKIALIGIVILVMIVIAGIKHYTKGETQLIGRWDVYNKHISEGDIAYIVRSGDIVEFCKDGTVLYNDIEGKYNVISNNKLTIEINGELYSFKYKMQWDWSGKHGLTLKYKGKSVDLVKIKD
;
A
#
# COMPACT_ATOMS: atom_id res chain seq x y z
N MET A 1 34.30 -13.45 -58.87
CA MET A 1 35.10 -13.91 -57.70
C MET A 1 35.75 -15.29 -57.97
N TYR A 2 36.71 -15.80 -57.19
CA TYR A 2 37.27 -17.16 -57.36
C TYR A 2 36.86 -18.10 -56.22
N CYS A 3 36.66 -19.39 -56.52
CA CYS A 3 36.34 -20.42 -55.55
C CYS A 3 37.48 -20.61 -54.54
N LYS A 4 37.19 -20.48 -53.24
CA LYS A 4 38.20 -20.66 -52.18
C LYS A 4 38.81 -22.07 -52.09
N LYS A 5 38.15 -23.07 -52.68
CA LYS A 5 38.61 -24.48 -52.60
C LYS A 5 39.40 -24.91 -53.83
N CYS A 6 38.94 -24.57 -55.03
CA CYS A 6 39.55 -25.08 -56.28
C CYS A 6 40.13 -23.99 -57.18
N GLY A 7 40.01 -22.71 -56.81
CA GLY A 7 40.57 -21.59 -57.59
C GLY A 7 39.83 -21.28 -58.89
N LYS A 8 38.73 -21.95 -59.23
CA LYS A 8 37.98 -21.65 -60.45
C LYS A 8 37.22 -20.33 -60.35
N GLU A 9 37.16 -19.60 -61.45
CA GLU A 9 36.39 -18.36 -61.56
C GLU A 9 34.88 -18.63 -61.40
N LEU A 10 34.22 -17.78 -60.62
CA LEU A 10 32.81 -17.85 -60.29
C LEU A 10 32.11 -16.54 -60.64
N PRO A 11 30.89 -16.61 -61.22
CA PRO A 11 30.06 -15.44 -61.41
C PRO A 11 29.69 -14.82 -60.07
N ASP A 12 29.61 -13.50 -60.04
CA ASP A 12 29.30 -12.78 -58.82
C ASP A 12 27.91 -13.15 -58.29
N ASN A 13 27.81 -13.43 -56.98
CA ASN A 13 26.65 -13.99 -56.26
C ASN A 13 26.40 -15.51 -56.37
N SER A 14 27.35 -16.29 -56.88
CA SER A 14 27.24 -17.76 -56.87
C SER A 14 27.27 -18.31 -55.44
N LYS A 15 26.18 -18.97 -55.02
CA LYS A 15 26.09 -19.60 -53.68
C LYS A 15 26.92 -20.88 -53.57
N PHE A 16 27.23 -21.53 -54.68
CA PHE A 16 27.99 -22.77 -54.76
C PHE A 16 28.92 -22.73 -55.98
N CYS A 17 30.08 -23.38 -55.89
CA CYS A 17 30.98 -23.54 -57.03
C CYS A 17 30.43 -24.56 -58.03
N SER A 18 30.24 -24.16 -59.28
CA SER A 18 29.75 -25.04 -60.36
C SER A 18 30.71 -26.18 -60.72
N ALA A 19 32.00 -26.04 -60.39
CA ALA A 19 33.01 -27.04 -60.73
C ALA A 19 33.30 -28.05 -59.61
N CYS A 20 33.15 -27.67 -58.34
CA CYS A 20 33.49 -28.57 -57.21
C CYS A 20 32.40 -28.68 -56.15
N GLY A 21 31.24 -28.05 -56.35
CA GLY A 21 30.07 -28.11 -55.46
C GLY A 21 30.22 -27.37 -54.13
N THR A 22 31.36 -26.74 -53.85
CA THR A 22 31.62 -26.12 -52.55
C THR A 22 30.83 -24.82 -52.38
N ALA A 23 30.08 -24.72 -51.28
CA ALA A 23 29.34 -23.51 -50.91
C ALA A 23 30.26 -22.31 -50.74
N GLN A 24 29.88 -21.16 -51.32
CA GLN A 24 30.59 -19.90 -51.17
C GLN A 24 29.84 -18.99 -50.19
N PRO A 25 30.56 -18.26 -49.32
CA PRO A 25 29.95 -17.36 -48.37
C PRO A 25 29.24 -16.21 -49.10
N LYS A 26 27.97 -15.99 -48.78
CA LYS A 26 27.11 -14.96 -49.37
C LYS A 26 27.64 -13.59 -48.96
N VAL A 27 28.03 -12.75 -49.93
CA VAL A 27 28.43 -11.37 -49.65
C VAL A 27 27.16 -10.57 -49.38
N ILE A 28 26.78 -10.45 -48.10
CA ILE A 28 25.68 -9.59 -47.67
C ILE A 28 26.24 -8.17 -47.62
N ASN A 29 25.97 -7.37 -48.65
CA ASN A 29 26.08 -5.92 -48.57
C ASN A 29 24.99 -5.40 -47.61
N SER A 30 25.28 -5.50 -46.32
CA SER A 30 24.55 -4.82 -45.26
C SER A 30 25.13 -3.41 -45.12
N ASN A 31 24.74 -2.52 -46.03
CA ASN A 31 24.63 -1.11 -45.69
C ASN A 31 23.50 -0.96 -44.68
N LYS A 32 23.80 -1.21 -43.40
CA LYS A 32 23.14 -0.57 -42.27
C LYS A 32 24.23 -0.19 -41.29
N SER A 33 24.45 1.12 -41.26
CA SER A 33 25.29 1.84 -40.33
C SER A 33 25.12 1.32 -38.90
N SER A 34 26.27 1.11 -38.27
CA SER A 34 26.42 1.26 -36.84
C SER A 34 25.98 2.68 -36.42
N GLU A 35 25.00 2.80 -35.53
CA GLU A 35 25.04 3.84 -34.50
C GLU A 35 24.29 3.41 -33.24
N SER A 36 25.06 3.13 -32.20
CA SER A 36 24.60 2.99 -30.83
C SER A 36 24.06 4.32 -30.30
N LYS A 37 22.77 4.43 -29.93
CA LYS A 37 22.32 5.45 -28.95
C LYS A 37 21.26 4.90 -28.00
N ASN A 38 21.79 4.32 -26.93
CA ASN A 38 21.19 4.17 -25.61
C ASN A 38 20.43 5.45 -25.17
N LYS A 39 19.13 5.56 -25.39
CA LYS A 39 18.29 6.64 -24.86
C LYS A 39 16.88 6.10 -24.66
N ASN A 40 16.56 5.64 -23.43
CA ASN A 40 15.19 5.45 -22.91
C ASN A 40 15.12 5.14 -21.40
N LYS A 41 16.25 5.08 -20.67
CA LYS A 41 16.24 4.85 -19.21
C LYS A 41 15.63 6.01 -18.39
N LYS A 42 15.58 7.25 -18.91
CA LYS A 42 15.02 8.41 -18.18
C LYS A 42 13.48 8.42 -18.11
N ILE A 43 12.77 7.91 -19.12
CA ILE A 43 11.30 7.87 -19.13
C ILE A 43 10.79 6.76 -18.19
N ALA A 44 11.50 5.62 -18.14
CA ALA A 44 11.21 4.56 -17.16
C ALA A 44 11.44 5.04 -15.71
N LEU A 45 12.47 5.85 -15.45
CA LEU A 45 12.74 6.43 -14.13
C LEU A 45 11.62 7.38 -13.66
N ILE A 46 11.07 8.23 -14.55
CA ILE A 46 9.99 9.16 -14.19
C ILE A 46 8.71 8.40 -13.81
N GLY A 47 8.37 7.35 -14.58
CA GLY A 47 7.22 6.49 -14.26
C GLY A 47 7.35 5.81 -12.90
N ILE A 48 8.54 5.31 -12.56
CA ILE A 48 8.82 4.69 -11.25
C ILE A 48 8.69 5.73 -10.13
N VAL A 49 9.22 6.95 -10.30
CA VAL A 49 9.12 8.01 -9.29
C VAL A 49 7.67 8.41 -9.03
N ILE A 50 6.85 8.55 -10.08
CA ILE A 50 5.42 8.87 -9.94
C ILE A 50 4.68 7.74 -9.21
N LEU A 51 4.95 6.48 -9.56
CA LEU A 51 4.33 5.31 -8.94
C LEU A 51 4.72 5.21 -7.46
N VAL A 52 5.99 5.44 -7.13
CA VAL A 52 6.49 5.51 -5.75
C VAL A 52 5.82 6.65 -4.97
N MET A 53 5.64 7.83 -5.57
CA MET A 53 4.95 8.96 -4.91
C MET A 53 3.47 8.66 -4.65
N ILE A 54 2.77 7.98 -5.56
CA ILE A 54 1.38 7.55 -5.37
C ILE A 54 1.30 6.52 -4.24
N VAL A 55 2.24 5.56 -4.19
CA VAL A 55 2.31 4.56 -3.11
C VAL A 55 2.60 5.23 -1.77
N ILE A 56 3.57 6.15 -1.70
CA ILE A 56 3.88 6.91 -0.48
C ILE A 56 2.68 7.76 -0.04
N ALA A 57 1.97 8.40 -0.98
CA ALA A 57 0.77 9.17 -0.68
C ALA A 57 -0.38 8.27 -0.20
N GLY A 58 -0.54 7.09 -0.79
CA GLY A 58 -1.49 6.07 -0.36
C GLY A 58 -1.18 5.54 1.05
N ILE A 59 0.09 5.22 1.32
CA ILE A 59 0.56 4.82 2.66
C ILE A 59 0.34 5.95 3.68
N LYS A 60 0.68 7.20 3.34
CA LYS A 60 0.40 8.36 4.20
C LYS A 60 -1.10 8.56 4.44
N HIS A 61 -1.93 8.32 3.43
CA HIS A 61 -3.37 8.43 3.59
C HIS A 61 -3.94 7.33 4.49
N TYR A 62 -3.41 6.11 4.35
CA TYR A 62 -3.77 4.93 5.14
C TYR A 62 -3.33 5.07 6.62
N THR A 63 -2.09 5.48 6.86
CA THR A 63 -1.50 5.65 8.20
C THR A 63 -2.07 6.83 9.00
N LYS A 64 -2.76 7.79 8.34
CA LYS A 64 -3.36 8.95 9.01
C LYS A 64 -4.52 8.58 9.94
N GLY A 65 -5.27 7.51 9.66
CA GLY A 65 -6.37 7.06 10.53
C GLY A 65 -5.87 6.38 11.81
N GLU A 66 -4.85 5.52 11.70
CA GLU A 66 -4.29 4.75 12.81
C GLU A 66 -3.58 5.64 13.84
N THR A 67 -2.78 6.59 13.37
CA THR A 67 -2.01 7.50 14.24
C THR A 67 -2.87 8.37 15.16
N GLN A 68 -4.13 8.63 14.79
CA GLN A 68 -5.03 9.46 15.59
C GLN A 68 -5.65 8.69 16.76
N LEU A 69 -5.90 7.39 16.58
CA LEU A 69 -6.49 6.52 17.61
C LEU A 69 -5.49 6.19 18.73
N ILE A 70 -4.21 6.05 18.39
CA ILE A 70 -3.18 5.62 19.33
C ILE A 70 -3.15 6.50 20.59
N GLY A 71 -3.12 5.87 21.76
CA GLY A 71 -3.05 6.50 23.08
C GLY A 71 -4.17 6.08 24.01
N ARG A 72 -4.18 6.68 25.21
CA ARG A 72 -5.15 6.40 26.28
C ARG A 72 -6.35 7.35 26.21
N TRP A 73 -7.54 6.80 26.41
CA TRP A 73 -8.80 7.48 26.30
C TRP A 73 -9.67 7.18 27.51
N ASP A 74 -10.18 8.24 28.13
CA ASP A 74 -11.19 8.17 29.17
C ASP A 74 -12.55 8.03 28.53
N VAL A 75 -13.31 7.02 28.93
CA VAL A 75 -14.67 6.83 28.42
C VAL A 75 -15.62 7.75 29.18
N TYR A 76 -16.17 8.73 28.46
CA TYR A 76 -17.05 9.76 29.01
C TYR A 76 -18.44 9.68 28.38
N ASN A 77 -19.44 9.29 29.16
CA ASN A 77 -20.82 9.19 28.67
C ASN A 77 -21.61 10.46 29.02
N LYS A 78 -21.87 11.36 28.06
CA LYS A 78 -22.64 12.60 28.30
C LYS A 78 -24.13 12.52 27.96
N HIS A 79 -24.69 11.34 27.69
CA HIS A 79 -26.13 11.20 27.51
C HIS A 79 -26.69 10.09 28.39
N ILE A 80 -26.92 10.45 29.66
CA ILE A 80 -27.79 9.70 30.57
C ILE A 80 -29.23 10.00 30.15
N SER A 81 -29.77 9.24 29.21
CA SER A 81 -31.19 8.89 29.26
C SER A 81 -31.27 7.55 30.00
N GLU A 82 -31.88 7.57 31.18
CA GLU A 82 -32.25 6.36 31.93
C GLU A 82 -32.81 5.29 30.98
N GLY A 83 -32.19 4.11 30.95
CA GLY A 83 -32.82 2.91 30.40
C GLY A 83 -32.08 2.18 29.28
N ASP A 84 -31.12 2.81 28.59
CA ASP A 84 -30.46 2.17 27.45
C ASP A 84 -28.92 2.22 27.60
N ILE A 85 -28.25 1.08 27.37
CA ILE A 85 -26.79 0.83 27.41
C ILE A 85 -26.00 0.88 28.73
N ALA A 86 -26.58 1.27 29.85
CA ALA A 86 -25.86 1.56 31.11
C ALA A 86 -25.11 0.40 31.81
N TYR A 87 -24.98 -0.80 31.24
CA TYR A 87 -24.39 -1.95 31.95
C TYR A 87 -22.97 -2.37 31.58
N ILE A 88 -22.34 -1.83 30.53
CA ILE A 88 -21.01 -2.34 30.09
C ILE A 88 -19.92 -1.27 30.02
N VAL A 89 -20.27 0.02 30.07
CA VAL A 89 -19.32 1.13 29.95
C VAL A 89 -19.61 2.15 31.04
N ARG A 90 -18.77 2.17 32.08
CA ARG A 90 -18.85 3.12 33.19
C ARG A 90 -18.01 4.34 32.86
N SER A 91 -18.49 5.52 33.27
CA SER A 91 -17.66 6.72 33.23
C SER A 91 -16.38 6.45 34.03
N GLY A 92 -15.21 6.70 33.43
CA GLY A 92 -13.91 6.40 34.03
C GLY A 92 -13.28 5.07 33.63
N ASP A 93 -13.93 4.26 32.79
CA ASP A 93 -13.26 3.17 32.09
C ASP A 93 -12.20 3.74 31.14
N ILE A 94 -11.08 3.02 30.97
CA ILE A 94 -9.97 3.45 30.11
C ILE A 94 -9.92 2.52 28.89
N VAL A 95 -9.85 3.14 27.71
CA VAL A 95 -9.52 2.46 26.45
C VAL A 95 -8.14 2.93 26.00
N GLU A 96 -7.21 2.01 25.74
CA GLU A 96 -5.92 2.32 25.16
C GLU A 96 -5.75 1.64 23.81
N PHE A 97 -5.42 2.42 22.78
CA PHE A 97 -5.06 1.89 21.46
C PHE A 97 -3.54 1.94 21.31
N CYS A 98 -2.90 0.77 21.22
CA CYS A 98 -1.46 0.62 21.12
C CYS A 98 -0.98 0.59 19.66
N LYS A 99 0.26 1.05 19.43
CA LYS A 99 0.84 1.13 18.06
C LYS A 99 0.98 -0.21 17.35
N ASP A 100 0.99 -1.30 18.10
CA ASP A 100 1.13 -2.67 17.61
C ASP A 100 -0.22 -3.30 17.17
N GLY A 101 -1.33 -2.56 17.28
CA GLY A 101 -2.67 -3.05 16.97
C GLY A 101 -3.39 -3.69 18.18
N THR A 102 -2.81 -3.62 19.38
CA THR A 102 -3.45 -4.05 20.62
C THR A 102 -4.42 -2.98 21.11
N VAL A 103 -5.59 -3.38 21.62
CA VAL A 103 -6.50 -2.48 22.35
C VAL A 103 -6.74 -3.02 23.75
N LEU A 104 -6.58 -2.16 24.75
CA LEU A 104 -6.86 -2.47 26.14
C LEU A 104 -8.14 -1.76 26.55
N TYR A 105 -9.10 -2.49 27.11
CA TYR A 105 -10.28 -1.93 27.76
C TYR A 105 -10.26 -2.35 29.22
N ASN A 106 -9.85 -1.43 30.10
CA ASN A 106 -9.47 -1.75 31.48
C ASN A 106 -8.45 -2.92 31.49
N ASP A 107 -8.83 -4.09 32.01
CA ASP A 107 -7.97 -5.28 32.10
C ASP A 107 -8.19 -6.28 30.95
N ILE A 108 -9.03 -5.94 29.97
CA ILE A 108 -9.35 -6.80 28.82
C ILE A 108 -8.49 -6.41 27.63
N GLU A 109 -7.68 -7.34 27.15
CA GLU A 109 -6.88 -7.20 25.93
C GLU A 109 -7.64 -7.70 24.70
N GLY A 110 -7.55 -6.95 23.62
CA GLY A 110 -8.06 -7.30 22.30
C GLY A 110 -7.15 -6.79 21.19
N LYS A 111 -7.57 -7.01 19.95
CA LYS A 111 -6.89 -6.48 18.76
C LYS A 111 -7.79 -5.52 18.02
N TYR A 112 -7.24 -4.42 17.53
CA TYR A 112 -7.97 -3.50 16.67
C TYR A 112 -7.31 -3.36 15.30
N ASN A 113 -8.13 -3.05 14.30
CA ASN A 113 -7.66 -2.76 12.94
C ASN A 113 -8.47 -1.62 12.34
N VAL A 114 -7.80 -0.64 11.74
CA VAL A 114 -8.45 0.50 11.08
C VAL A 114 -8.69 0.12 9.61
N ILE A 115 -9.97 -0.11 9.27
CA ILE A 115 -10.37 -0.46 7.91
C ILE A 115 -10.35 0.79 7.01
N SER A 116 -10.76 1.93 7.57
CA SER A 116 -10.81 3.22 6.89
C SER A 116 -10.77 4.37 7.90
N ASN A 117 -10.72 5.61 7.40
CA ASN A 117 -10.72 6.83 8.22
C ASN A 117 -11.95 7.01 9.15
N ASN A 118 -12.96 6.14 9.06
CA ASN A 118 -14.17 6.21 9.88
C ASN A 118 -14.69 4.84 10.32
N LYS A 119 -13.92 3.76 10.10
CA LYS A 119 -14.33 2.39 10.45
C LYS A 119 -13.15 1.62 11.00
N LEU A 120 -13.37 0.95 12.12
CA LEU A 120 -12.41 0.03 12.73
C LEU A 120 -13.10 -1.28 13.13
N THR A 121 -12.31 -2.33 13.28
CA THR A 121 -12.73 -3.56 13.94
C THR A 121 -11.98 -3.75 15.24
N ILE A 122 -12.65 -4.32 16.23
CA ILE A 122 -12.06 -4.74 17.50
C ILE A 122 -12.42 -6.21 17.69
N GLU A 123 -11.43 -7.05 17.96
CA GLU A 123 -11.58 -8.44 18.33
C GLU A 123 -11.26 -8.60 19.81
N ILE A 124 -12.23 -9.09 20.59
CA ILE A 124 -12.09 -9.39 22.01
C ILE A 124 -12.65 -10.79 22.24
N ASN A 125 -11.90 -11.65 22.95
CA ASN A 125 -12.32 -13.02 23.25
C ASN A 125 -12.76 -13.84 22.01
N GLY A 126 -12.15 -13.59 20.84
CA GLY A 126 -12.48 -14.26 19.57
C GLY A 126 -13.73 -13.75 18.86
N GLU A 127 -14.42 -12.75 19.40
CA GLU A 127 -15.55 -12.09 18.74
C GLU A 127 -15.11 -10.79 18.07
N LEU A 128 -15.50 -10.62 16.80
CA LEU A 128 -15.14 -9.46 15.99
C LEU A 128 -16.29 -8.43 15.95
N TYR A 129 -15.99 -7.22 16.38
CA TYR A 129 -16.90 -6.09 16.46
C TYR A 129 -16.51 -5.02 15.44
N SER A 130 -17.47 -4.53 14.64
CA SER A 130 -17.21 -3.47 13.65
C SER A 130 -17.81 -2.14 14.11
N PHE A 131 -16.94 -1.15 14.35
CA PHE A 131 -17.31 0.17 14.82
C PHE A 131 -17.18 1.19 13.69
N LYS A 132 -18.12 2.14 13.64
CA LYS A 132 -17.85 3.43 13.00
C LYS A 132 -17.19 4.33 14.04
N TYR A 133 -16.19 5.10 13.64
CA TYR A 133 -15.57 6.08 14.53
C TYR A 133 -15.47 7.47 13.90
N LYS A 134 -15.41 8.48 14.76
CA LYS A 134 -15.20 9.87 14.34
C LYS A 134 -14.32 10.59 15.37
N MET A 135 -13.28 11.27 14.87
CA MET A 135 -12.52 12.22 15.67
C MET A 135 -13.28 13.54 15.77
N GLN A 136 -13.36 14.11 16.96
CA GLN A 136 -14.00 15.39 17.23
C GLN A 136 -13.19 16.19 18.25
N TRP A 137 -13.45 17.48 18.36
CA TRP A 137 -12.90 18.30 19.44
C TRP A 137 -13.97 18.38 20.53
N ASP A 138 -13.59 18.16 21.79
CA ASP A 138 -14.49 18.43 22.90
C ASP A 138 -14.58 19.94 23.18
N TRP A 139 -15.57 20.33 23.98
CA TRP A 139 -15.82 21.72 24.39
C TRP A 139 -14.66 22.35 25.19
N SER A 140 -13.68 21.55 25.65
CA SER A 140 -12.46 21.99 26.33
C SER A 140 -11.23 22.03 25.42
N GLY A 141 -11.39 21.73 24.12
CA GLY A 141 -10.32 21.68 23.14
C GLY A 141 -9.46 20.41 23.20
N LYS A 142 -9.91 19.34 23.86
CA LYS A 142 -9.25 18.02 23.82
C LYS A 142 -9.72 17.20 22.63
N HIS A 143 -8.86 16.30 22.16
CA HIS A 143 -9.22 15.32 21.13
C HIS A 143 -10.26 14.34 21.70
N GLY A 144 -11.44 14.34 21.12
CA GLY A 144 -12.51 13.39 21.37
C GLY A 144 -12.60 12.33 20.25
N LEU A 145 -13.08 11.16 20.63
CA LEU A 145 -13.34 10.03 19.74
C LEU A 145 -14.75 9.52 20.04
N THR A 146 -15.60 9.44 19.03
CA THR A 146 -16.90 8.77 19.15
C THR A 146 -16.81 7.41 18.48
N LEU A 147 -17.13 6.34 19.20
CA LEU A 147 -17.32 5.00 18.68
C LEU A 147 -18.81 4.69 18.57
N LYS A 148 -19.26 4.20 17.41
CA LYS A 148 -20.66 3.85 17.15
C LYS A 148 -20.79 2.38 16.75
N TYR A 149 -21.66 1.65 17.45
CA TYR A 149 -21.95 0.24 17.22
C TYR A 149 -23.45 -0.03 17.40
N LYS A 150 -24.08 -0.72 16.43
CA LYS A 150 -25.51 -1.09 16.46
C LYS A 150 -26.46 0.04 16.92
N GLY A 151 -26.24 1.26 16.42
CA GLY A 151 -27.06 2.44 16.74
C GLY A 151 -26.67 3.18 18.03
N LYS A 152 -25.87 2.56 18.89
CA LYS A 152 -25.38 3.12 20.16
C LYS A 152 -24.03 3.80 19.96
N SER A 153 -23.78 4.88 20.70
CA SER A 153 -22.53 5.65 20.60
C SER A 153 -21.89 5.79 21.97
N VAL A 154 -20.56 5.76 22.01
CA VAL A 154 -19.73 5.99 23.18
C VAL A 154 -18.73 7.08 22.81
N ASP A 155 -18.65 8.12 23.64
CA ASP A 155 -17.69 9.18 23.48
C ASP A 155 -16.49 8.93 24.41
N LEU A 156 -15.30 9.18 23.89
CA LEU A 156 -14.05 9.07 24.61
C LEU A 156 -13.28 10.38 24.49
N VAL A 157 -12.56 10.74 25.55
CA VAL A 157 -11.71 11.93 25.60
C VAL A 157 -10.27 11.50 25.78
N LYS A 158 -9.37 12.03 24.96
CA LYS A 158 -7.96 11.69 25.02
C LYS A 158 -7.36 12.15 26.35
N ILE A 159 -6.77 11.22 27.07
CA ILE A 159 -5.99 11.51 28.29
C ILE A 159 -4.66 12.08 27.80
N LYS A 160 -4.25 13.23 28.33
CA LYS A 160 -2.91 13.75 28.06
C LYS A 160 -1.92 12.90 28.85
N ASP A 161 -0.93 12.35 28.17
CA ASP A 161 0.24 11.73 28.80
C ASP A 161 0.98 12.75 29.68
#